data_AF-A0A8T4JGB8-F1
#
_entry.id   AF-A0A8T4JGB8-F1
#
_cell.length_a   1.000
_cell.length_b   1.000
_cell.length_c   1.000
_cell.angle_alpha   90.00
_cell.angle_beta   90.00
_cell.angle_gamma   90.00
#
_symmetry.space_group_name_H-M   'P 1'
#
loop_
_entity.id
_entity.type
_entity.pdbx_description
1 polymer ?
#
loop_
_entity_poly.entity_id
_entity_poly.type
_entity_poly.pdbx_seq_one_letter_code
_entity_poly.pdbx_strand_id
1 'polypeptide(L)'
;MVKKRERLEVIKDVLDSVREGRKIKPTRLLYASNLSPQMFKEYIDELLKKDFIRLESDEKGKKTFSLNQKGYEFLQEYKIIQTFVENFGL
;
A
#
# COMPACT_ATOMS: atom_id res chain seq x y z
N MET A 1 14.12 0.25 -21.34
CA MET A 1 14.63 -0.39 -20.11
C MET A 1 13.51 -0.38 -19.08
N VAL A 2 13.17 -1.51 -18.46
CA VAL A 2 12.15 -1.54 -17.39
C VAL A 2 12.75 -0.79 -16.19
N LYS A 3 12.25 0.41 -15.90
CA LYS A 3 12.65 1.18 -14.73
C LYS A 3 12.30 0.32 -13.51
N LYS A 4 13.30 0.03 -12.67
CA LYS A 4 13.08 -0.71 -11.43
C LYS A 4 12.10 0.12 -10.59
N ARG A 5 11.01 -0.51 -10.13
CA ARG A 5 10.04 0.19 -9.26
C ARG A 5 10.77 0.67 -8.00
N GLU A 6 10.69 1.96 -7.77
CA GLU A 6 11.29 2.55 -6.58
C GLU A 6 10.52 2.11 -5.34
N ARG A 7 11.20 2.03 -4.20
CA ARG A 7 10.59 1.56 -2.94
C ARG A 7 9.33 2.35 -2.57
N LEU A 8 9.31 3.65 -2.84
CA LEU A 8 8.17 4.52 -2.57
C LEU A 8 6.98 4.21 -3.49
N GLU A 9 7.22 3.89 -4.76
CA GLU A 9 6.17 3.45 -5.70
C GLU A 9 5.55 2.14 -5.24
N VAL A 10 6.36 1.19 -4.76
CA VAL A 10 5.86 -0.08 -4.20
C VAL A 10 4.93 0.16 -3.02
N ILE A 11 5.36 0.99 -2.07
CA ILE A 11 4.55 1.33 -0.90
C ILE A 11 3.25 2.01 -1.34
N LYS A 12 3.33 2.99 -2.23
CA LYS A 12 2.17 3.70 -2.78
C LYS A 12 1.18 2.72 -3.39
N ASP A 13 1.62 1.79 -4.23
CA ASP A 13 0.71 0.87 -4.93
C ASP A 13 0.05 -0.15 -3.98
N VAL A 14 0.77 -0.60 -2.95
CA VAL A 14 0.18 -1.42 -1.88
C VAL A 14 -0.89 -0.64 -1.13
N LEU A 15 -0.59 0.59 -0.71
CA LEU A 15 -1.53 1.44 0.03
C LEU A 15 -2.76 1.83 -0.81
N ASP A 16 -2.59 2.10 -2.10
CA ASP A 16 -3.69 2.33 -3.04
C ASP A 16 -4.58 1.09 -3.16
N SER A 17 -3.99 -0.10 -3.29
CA SER A 17 -4.74 -1.38 -3.33
C SER A 17 -5.57 -1.61 -2.07
N VAL A 18 -5.06 -1.20 -0.90
CA VAL A 18 -5.81 -1.24 0.36
C VAL A 18 -6.91 -0.20 0.38
N ARG A 19 -6.66 1.02 -0.11
CA ARG A 19 -7.64 2.13 -0.18
C ARG A 19 -8.88 1.75 -0.98
N GLU A 20 -8.67 1.19 -2.17
CA GLU A 20 -9.76 0.81 -3.09
C GLU A 20 -10.68 -0.25 -2.49
N GLY A 21 -10.11 -1.21 -1.76
CA GLY A 21 -10.86 -2.30 -1.17
C GLY A 21 -11.70 -1.92 0.05
N ARG A 22 -11.44 -0.76 0.70
CA ARG A 22 -11.87 -0.34 2.07
C ARG A 22 -11.53 -1.35 3.18
N LYS A 23 -11.83 -2.63 2.96
CA LYS A 23 -11.45 -3.82 3.71
C LYS A 23 -11.09 -4.94 2.72
N ILE A 24 -9.79 -5.11 2.45
CA ILE A 24 -9.30 -6.08 1.46
C ILE A 24 -8.72 -7.33 2.13
N LYS A 25 -9.06 -8.52 1.63
CA LYS A 25 -8.48 -9.78 2.15
C LYS A 25 -7.00 -9.89 1.79
N PRO A 26 -6.15 -10.51 2.65
CA PRO A 26 -4.71 -10.70 2.37
C PRO A 26 -4.44 -11.33 1.01
N THR A 27 -5.16 -12.40 0.65
CA THR A 27 -5.01 -13.08 -0.64
C THR A 27 -5.32 -12.14 -1.80
N ARG A 28 -6.41 -11.35 -1.70
CA ARG A 28 -6.81 -10.41 -2.75
C ARG A 28 -5.81 -9.25 -2.86
N LEU A 29 -5.28 -8.79 -1.73
CA LEU A 29 -4.27 -7.75 -1.70
C LEU A 29 -2.96 -8.20 -2.33
N LEU A 30 -2.52 -9.44 -2.09
CA LEU A 30 -1.34 -10.02 -2.75
C LEU A 30 -1.48 -9.95 -4.28
N TYR A 31 -2.60 -10.44 -4.81
CA TYR A 31 -2.87 -10.39 -6.26
C TYR A 31 -2.97 -8.96 -6.80
N ALA A 32 -3.50 -8.02 -6.02
CA ALA A 32 -3.61 -6.61 -6.44
C ALA A 32 -2.27 -5.85 -6.39
N SER A 33 -1.40 -6.18 -5.44
CA SER A 33 -0.17 -5.43 -5.17
C SER A 33 0.94 -5.56 -6.23
N ASN A 34 0.79 -6.49 -7.18
CA ASN A 34 1.80 -6.82 -8.19
C ASN A 34 3.19 -7.10 -7.56
N LEU A 35 3.19 -7.79 -6.42
CA LEU A 35 4.37 -8.20 -5.67
C LEU A 35 4.53 -9.72 -5.66
N SER A 36 5.77 -10.19 -5.58
CA SER A 36 6.02 -11.59 -5.24
C SER A 36 5.59 -11.87 -3.79
N PRO A 37 5.24 -13.13 -3.43
CA PRO A 37 4.81 -13.47 -2.07
C PRO A 37 5.82 -13.08 -0.98
N GLN A 38 7.11 -13.20 -1.28
CA GLN A 38 8.19 -12.83 -0.36
C GLN A 38 8.22 -11.31 -0.10
N MET A 39 8.24 -10.52 -1.18
CA MET A 39 8.23 -9.05 -1.09
C MET A 39 6.95 -8.55 -0.43
N PHE A 40 5.80 -9.14 -0.79
CA PHE A 40 4.52 -8.80 -0.17
C PHE A 40 4.57 -8.93 1.35
N LYS A 41 5.09 -10.05 1.86
CA LYS A 41 5.21 -10.26 3.29
C LYS A 41 6.09 -9.20 3.96
N GLU A 42 7.25 -8.91 3.38
CA GLU A 42 8.18 -7.90 3.90
C GLU A 42 7.56 -6.50 3.98
N TYR A 43 6.92 -6.04 2.89
CA TYR A 43 6.27 -4.73 2.86
C TYR A 43 5.06 -4.66 3.77
N ILE A 44 4.21 -5.68 3.81
CA ILE A 44 3.02 -5.69 4.68
C ILE A 44 3.42 -5.70 6.15
N ASP A 45 4.41 -6.50 6.53
CA ASP A 45 4.93 -6.54 7.91
C ASP A 45 5.50 -5.16 8.30
N GLU A 46 6.20 -4.48 7.40
CA GLU A 46 6.69 -3.13 7.65
C GLU A 46 5.55 -2.11 7.79
N LEU A 47 4.57 -2.13 6.88
CA LEU A 47 3.45 -1.20 6.88
C LEU A 47 2.55 -1.37 8.10
N LEU A 48 2.38 -2.60 8.59
CA LEU A 48 1.72 -2.90 9.86
C LEU A 48 2.53 -2.35 11.03
N LYS A 49 3.84 -2.66 11.10
CA LYS A 49 4.73 -2.18 12.18
C LYS A 49 4.78 -0.66 12.28
N LYS A 50 4.69 0.04 11.14
CA LYS A 50 4.73 1.50 11.06
C LYS A 50 3.35 2.16 11.13
N ASP A 51 2.29 1.39 11.32
CA ASP A 51 0.90 1.85 11.47
C ASP A 51 0.32 2.58 10.24
N PHE A 52 0.77 2.22 9.04
CA PHE A 52 0.16 2.70 7.78
C PHE A 52 -1.12 1.95 7.43
N ILE A 53 -1.18 0.66 7.77
CA ILE A 53 -2.33 -0.21 7.56
C ILE A 53 -2.67 -0.94 8.85
N ARG A 54 -3.92 -1.40 8.96
CA ARG A 54 -4.41 -2.22 10.07
C ARG A 54 -4.95 -3.54 9.55
N LEU A 55 -4.80 -4.58 10.36
CA LEU A 55 -5.38 -5.89 10.12
C LEU A 55 -6.55 -6.09 11.08
N GLU A 56 -7.76 -6.13 10.55
CA GLU A 56 -8.98 -6.40 11.29
C GLU A 56 -9.41 -7.86 11.07
N SER A 57 -10.04 -8.46 12.07
CA SER A 57 -10.73 -9.75 11.92
C SER A 57 -12.21 -9.54 12.17
N ASP A 58 -13.06 -10.07 11.29
CA ASP A 58 -14.51 -10.09 11.53
C ASP A 58 -14.91 -11.17 12.57
N GLU A 59 -16.17 -11.18 12.98
CA GLU A 59 -16.73 -12.17 13.92
C GLU A 59 -16.59 -13.63 13.42
N LYS A 60 -16.33 -13.82 12.12
CA LYS A 60 -16.12 -15.13 11.48
C LYS A 60 -14.63 -15.45 11.29
N GLY A 61 -13.73 -14.67 11.91
CA GLY A 61 -12.28 -14.85 11.85
C GLY A 61 -11.65 -14.46 10.50
N LYS A 62 -12.37 -13.80 9.60
CA LYS A 62 -11.83 -13.36 8.30
C LYS A 62 -11.01 -12.11 8.50
N LYS A 63 -9.74 -12.21 8.10
CA LYS A 63 -8.77 -11.12 8.14
C LYS A 63 -8.95 -10.18 6.95
N THR A 64 -8.95 -8.87 7.20
CA THR A 64 -8.96 -7.83 6.17
C THR A 64 -8.01 -6.69 6.54
N PHE A 65 -7.34 -6.15 5.54
CA PHE A 65 -6.54 -4.94 5.66
C PHE A 65 -7.37 -3.70 5.39
N SER A 66 -7.12 -2.64 6.15
CA SER A 66 -7.65 -1.30 5.94
C SER A 66 -6.53 -0.27 6.11
N LEU A 67 -6.69 0.89 5.48
CA LEU A 67 -5.77 2.01 5.69
C LEU A 67 -6.00 2.63 7.06
N ASN A 68 -4.91 3.07 7.68
CA ASN A 68 -4.97 3.95 8.83
C ASN A 68 -4.70 5.39 8.40
N GLN A 69 -4.89 6.34 9.32
CA GLN A 69 -4.68 7.77 9.12
C GLN A 69 -3.31 8.08 8.47
N LYS A 70 -2.24 7.49 9.00
CA LYS A 70 -0.89 7.63 8.46
C LYS A 70 -0.73 7.09 7.02
N GLY A 71 -1.48 6.03 6.69
CA GLY A 71 -1.58 5.50 5.34
C GLY A 71 -2.21 6.50 4.37
N TYR A 72 -3.27 7.18 4.80
CA TYR A 72 -3.89 8.24 4.01
C TYR A 72 -2.97 9.44 3.82
N GLU A 73 -2.28 9.87 4.89
CA GLU A 73 -1.31 10.98 4.86
C GLU A 73 -0.19 10.72 3.87
N PHE A 74 0.41 9.52 3.90
CA PHE A 74 1.44 9.14 2.93
C PHE A 74 0.96 9.26 1.49
N LEU A 75 -0.25 8.77 1.19
CA LEU A 75 -0.81 8.85 -0.17
C LEU A 75 -1.05 10.30 -0.61
N GLN A 76 -1.41 11.19 0.31
CA GLN A 76 -1.55 12.62 0.01
C GLN A 76 -0.20 13.27 -0.26
N GLU A 77 0.79 13.06 0.61
CA GLU A 77 2.13 13.61 0.45
C GLU A 77 2.81 13.11 -0.83
N TYR A 78 2.68 11.80 -1.11
CA TYR A 78 3.21 11.22 -2.33
C TYR A 78 2.59 11.86 -3.57
N LYS A 79 1.28 12.10 -3.56
CA LYS A 79 0.59 12.78 -4.66
C LYS A 79 1.12 14.21 -4.87
N ILE A 80 1.35 14.96 -3.80
CA ILE A 80 1.93 16.32 -3.87
C ILE A 80 3.31 16.28 -4.52
N ILE A 81 4.17 15.34 -4.11
CA ILE A 81 5.51 15.17 -4.68
C ILE A 81 5.41 14.78 -6.16
N GLN A 82 4.55 13.84 -6.50
CA GLN A 82 4.35 13.40 -7.88
C GLN A 82 3.89 14.56 -8.77
N THR A 83 2.90 15.33 -8.33
CA THR A 83 2.42 16.52 -9.05
C THR A 83 3.51 17.59 -9.17
N PHE A 84 4.36 17.77 -8.15
CA PHE A 84 5.50 18.67 -8.23
C PHE A 84 6.48 18.22 -9.33
N VAL A 85 6.90 16.95 -9.30
CA VAL A 85 7.81 16.37 -10.30
C VAL A 85 7.25 16.51 -11.72
N GLU A 86 5.96 16.19 -11.91
CA GLU A 86 5.25 16.34 -13.19
C GLU A 86 5.21 17.79 -13.67
N ASN A 87 4.91 18.75 -12.78
CA ASN A 87 4.82 20.17 -13.14
C ASN A 87 6.17 20.78 -13.57
N PHE A 88 7.28 20.27 -13.05
CA PHE A 88 8.63 20.73 -13.39
C PHE A 88 9.34 19.85 -14.43
N GLY A 89 8.66 18.80 -14.94
CA GLY A 89 9.18 17.92 -15.99
C GLY A 89 10.40 17.10 -15.59
N LEU A 90 10.50 16.73 -14.31
CA LEU A 90 11.62 15.98 -13.72
C LEU A 90 11.41 14.46 -13.72
#